data_AF-A0A3N5WIY8-F1
#
_entry.id   AF-A0A3N5WIY8-F1
#
_cell.length_a   1.000
_cell.length_b   1.000
_cell.length_c   1.000
_cell.angle_alpha   90.00
_cell.angle_beta   90.00
_cell.angle_gamma   90.00
#
_symmetry.space_group_name_H-M   'P 1'
#
loop_
_entity.id
_entity.type
_entity.pdbx_description
1 polymer ?
#
loop_
_entity_poly.entity_id
_entity_poly.type
_entity_poly.pdbx_seq_one_letter_code
_entity_poly.pdbx_strand_id
1 'polypeptide(L)'
;MAKAPSMGRLKKKTSDFWGERLRFQLRAAWDIFWEARRSFSRDGCMNLSAAIAFYSILSLIPFLFLLVWGASLILGSSDAAYLMAINFINQVIPKTGLLIFREVQAISQRAGVLGWVGLFSLLWTASVIFSSLEYAMGVVF
;
A
#
# COMPACT_ATOMS: atom_id res chain seq x y z
N MET A 1 -17.20 23.97 -69.07
CA MET A 1 -17.28 22.54 -68.67
C MET A 1 -16.27 22.27 -67.57
N ALA A 2 -16.72 22.17 -66.32
CA ALA A 2 -15.84 21.93 -65.16
C ALA A 2 -15.46 20.44 -65.11
N LYS A 3 -14.15 20.16 -65.24
CA LYS A 3 -13.60 18.79 -65.18
C LYS A 3 -13.65 18.30 -63.73
N ALA A 4 -14.53 17.34 -63.45
CA ALA A 4 -14.68 16.76 -62.12
C ALA A 4 -13.35 16.17 -61.62
N PRO A 5 -12.94 16.46 -60.37
CA PRO A 5 -11.68 15.96 -59.84
C PRO A 5 -11.73 14.44 -59.65
N SER A 6 -10.74 13.74 -60.20
CA SER A 6 -10.62 12.28 -60.16
C SER A 6 -10.60 11.75 -58.71
N MET A 7 -11.55 10.86 -58.40
CA MET A 7 -11.80 10.22 -57.09
C MET A 7 -10.55 9.59 -56.44
N GLY A 8 -9.55 9.20 -57.23
CA GLY A 8 -8.32 8.53 -56.76
C GLY A 8 -7.35 9.41 -55.96
N ARG A 9 -7.38 10.75 -56.13
CA ARG A 9 -6.47 11.67 -55.40
C ARG A 9 -6.94 11.98 -53.98
N LEU A 10 -8.24 11.82 -53.70
CA LEU A 10 -8.83 12.12 -52.40
C LEU A 10 -8.55 11.02 -51.36
N LYS A 11 -8.48 9.75 -51.77
CA LYS A 11 -8.21 8.63 -50.85
C LYS A 11 -6.76 8.57 -50.33
N LYS A 12 -5.77 8.94 -51.14
CA LYS A 12 -4.36 8.95 -50.70
C LYS A 12 -4.08 10.07 -49.69
N LYS A 13 -4.69 11.24 -49.88
CA LYS A 13 -4.49 12.41 -49.00
C LYS A 13 -5.04 12.18 -47.58
N THR A 14 -6.06 11.35 -47.43
CA THR A 14 -6.64 11.04 -46.12
C THR A 14 -5.86 9.96 -45.36
N SER A 15 -5.28 8.96 -46.03
CA SER A 15 -4.48 7.93 -45.32
C SER A 15 -3.16 8.48 -44.78
N ASP A 16 -2.49 9.35 -45.55
CA ASP A 16 -1.19 9.90 -45.15
C ASP A 16 -1.33 10.90 -43.99
N PHE A 17 -2.45 11.63 -43.92
CA PHE A 17 -2.74 12.59 -42.86
C PHE A 17 -3.01 11.92 -41.49
N TRP A 18 -3.66 10.76 -41.49
CA TRP A 18 -3.87 9.99 -40.26
C TRP A 18 -2.58 9.30 -39.77
N GLY A 19 -1.75 8.80 -40.67
CA GLY A 19 -0.47 8.15 -40.33
C GLY A 19 0.52 9.08 -39.66
N GLU A 20 0.72 10.29 -40.19
CA GLU A 20 1.68 11.26 -39.63
C GLU A 20 1.26 11.77 -38.25
N ARG A 21 -0.05 12.01 -38.04
CA ARG A 21 -0.57 12.44 -36.74
C ARG A 21 -0.43 11.35 -35.67
N LEU A 22 -0.65 10.09 -36.03
CA LEU A 22 -0.46 8.95 -35.13
C LEU A 22 1.02 8.76 -34.76
N ARG A 23 1.92 8.91 -35.73
CA ARG A 23 3.38 8.81 -35.52
C ARG A 23 3.90 9.95 -34.64
N PHE A 24 3.38 11.16 -34.81
CA PHE A 24 3.73 12.30 -33.94
C PHE A 24 3.25 12.10 -32.51
N GLN A 25 2.02 11.61 -32.31
CA GLN A 25 1.47 11.32 -30.99
C GLN A 25 2.22 10.17 -30.30
N LEU A 26 2.57 9.11 -31.04
CA LEU A 26 3.37 8.00 -30.52
C LEU A 26 4.78 8.45 -30.13
N ARG A 27 5.44 9.31 -30.93
CA ARG A 27 6.76 9.85 -30.60
C ARG A 27 6.70 10.79 -29.40
N ALA A 28 5.73 11.69 -29.35
CA ALA A 28 5.55 12.58 -28.20
C ALA A 28 5.24 11.80 -26.92
N ALA A 29 4.36 10.79 -26.99
CA ALA A 29 4.08 9.93 -25.85
C ALA A 29 5.32 9.12 -25.43
N TRP A 30 6.12 8.65 -26.39
CA TRP A 30 7.36 7.93 -26.12
C TRP A 30 8.42 8.81 -25.47
N ASP A 31 8.61 10.04 -25.97
CA ASP A 31 9.55 11.00 -25.38
C ASP A 31 9.12 11.37 -23.97
N ILE A 32 7.84 11.69 -23.75
CA ILE A 32 7.31 11.98 -22.40
C ILE A 32 7.51 10.77 -21.48
N PHE A 33 7.23 9.55 -21.94
CA PHE A 33 7.42 8.34 -21.15
C PHE A 33 8.89 8.12 -20.79
N TRP A 34 9.81 8.35 -21.74
CA TRP A 34 11.24 8.19 -21.52
C TRP A 34 11.79 9.25 -20.57
N GLU A 35 11.39 10.51 -20.74
CA GLU A 35 11.74 11.63 -19.86
C GLU A 35 11.21 11.39 -18.44
N ALA A 36 9.95 10.95 -18.30
CA ALA A 36 9.34 10.61 -17.02
C ALA A 36 10.06 9.45 -16.33
N ARG A 37 10.39 8.38 -17.06
CA ARG A 37 11.16 7.26 -16.53
C ARG A 37 12.55 7.69 -16.08
N ARG A 38 13.20 8.57 -16.85
CA ARG A 38 14.52 9.11 -16.53
C ARG A 38 14.49 10.00 -15.29
N SER A 39 13.51 10.89 -15.16
CA SER A 39 13.34 11.71 -13.96
C SER A 39 13.02 10.85 -12.76
N PHE A 40 12.05 9.92 -12.86
CA PHE A 40 11.70 8.99 -11.78
C PHE A 40 12.90 8.20 -11.24
N SER A 41 13.79 7.74 -12.15
CA SER A 41 15.01 7.05 -11.75
C SER A 41 16.06 8.00 -11.16
N ARG A 42 16.19 9.22 -11.67
CA ARG A 42 17.14 10.23 -11.19
C ARG A 42 16.76 10.72 -9.79
N ASP A 43 15.47 10.88 -9.55
CA ASP A 43 14.91 11.44 -8.33
C ASP A 43 14.79 10.37 -7.21
N GLY A 44 15.28 9.15 -7.45
CA GLY A 44 15.41 8.11 -6.43
C GLY A 44 14.08 7.49 -5.98
N CYS A 45 12.99 7.71 -6.72
CA CYS A 45 11.64 7.28 -6.36
C CYS A 45 11.52 5.78 -6.12
N MET A 46 12.35 4.96 -6.77
CA MET A 46 12.38 3.53 -6.55
C MET A 46 12.92 3.15 -5.16
N ASN A 47 13.98 3.82 -4.70
CA ASN A 47 14.51 3.63 -3.36
C ASN A 47 13.51 4.11 -2.29
N LEU A 48 12.83 5.21 -2.59
CA LEU A 48 11.83 5.80 -1.71
C LEU A 48 10.59 4.90 -1.57
N SER A 49 10.12 4.34 -2.68
CA SER A 49 9.03 3.35 -2.69
C SER A 49 9.41 2.09 -1.92
N ALA A 50 10.64 1.61 -2.08
CA ALA A 50 11.15 0.47 -1.32
C ALA A 50 11.22 0.75 0.19
N ALA A 51 11.66 1.95 0.58
CA ALA A 51 11.67 2.39 1.98
C ALA A 51 10.26 2.43 2.57
N ILE A 52 9.28 3.01 1.86
CA ILE A 52 7.87 3.06 2.29
C ILE A 52 7.30 1.66 2.49
N ALA A 53 7.56 0.73 1.56
CA ALA A 53 7.11 -0.66 1.68
C ALA A 53 7.76 -1.36 2.87
N PHE A 54 9.08 -1.21 3.06
CA PHE A 54 9.81 -1.80 4.17
C PHE A 54 9.29 -1.28 5.52
N TYR A 55 9.14 0.03 5.66
CA TYR A 55 8.62 0.63 6.90
C TYR A 55 7.16 0.25 7.18
N SER A 56 6.35 0.08 6.14
CA SER A 56 4.97 -0.40 6.28
C SER A 56 4.91 -1.85 6.78
N ILE A 57 5.80 -2.72 6.32
CA ILE A 57 5.92 -4.08 6.86
C ILE A 57 6.42 -4.04 8.30
N LEU A 58 7.40 -3.20 8.60
CA LEU A 58 7.97 -3.05 9.94
C LEU A 58 6.93 -2.54 10.96
N SER A 59 6.00 -1.68 10.55
CA SER A 59 4.92 -1.18 11.40
C SER A 59 3.83 -2.21 11.70
N LEU A 60 3.78 -3.34 10.98
CA LEU A 60 2.86 -4.44 11.30
C LEU A 60 3.16 -5.06 12.67
N ILE A 61 4.44 -5.11 13.08
CA ILE A 61 4.83 -5.68 14.37
C ILE A 61 4.18 -4.92 15.54
N PRO A 62 4.37 -3.60 15.69
CA PRO A 62 3.71 -2.85 16.76
C PRO A 62 2.18 -2.80 16.60
N PHE A 63 1.66 -2.85 15.37
CA PHE A 63 0.22 -2.97 15.14
C PHE A 63 -0.36 -4.28 15.69
N LEU A 64 0.32 -5.41 15.50
CA LEU A 64 -0.08 -6.71 16.07
C LEU A 64 -0.09 -6.67 17.61
N PHE A 65 0.90 -6.02 18.23
CA PHE A 65 0.89 -5.83 19.69
C PHE A 65 -0.31 -5.02 20.17
N LEU A 66 -0.67 -3.95 19.46
CA LEU A 66 -1.87 -3.18 19.78
C LEU A 66 -3.15 -3.98 19.58
N LEU A 67 -3.25 -4.83 18.56
CA LEU A 67 -4.39 -5.71 18.37
C LEU A 67 -4.56 -6.68 19.55
N VAL A 68 -3.47 -7.31 20.00
CA VAL A 68 -3.51 -8.22 21.16
C VAL A 68 -3.87 -7.47 22.44
N TRP A 69 -3.29 -6.29 22.65
CA TRP A 69 -3.60 -5.46 23.82
C TRP A 69 -5.06 -5.00 23.81
N GLY A 70 -5.56 -4.50 22.69
CA GLY A 70 -6.97 -4.12 22.51
C GLY A 70 -7.92 -5.30 22.72
N ALA A 71 -7.60 -6.47 22.17
CA ALA A 71 -8.36 -7.70 22.41
C ALA A 71 -8.37 -8.06 23.90
N SER A 72 -7.24 -7.94 24.61
CA SER A 72 -7.17 -8.19 26.05
C SER A 72 -8.05 -7.22 26.84
N LEU A 73 -8.16 -5.95 26.45
CA LEU A 73 -9.03 -4.98 27.11
C LEU A 73 -10.51 -5.31 26.88
N ILE A 74 -10.89 -5.69 25.67
CA ILE A 74 -12.27 -6.07 25.33
C ILE A 74 -12.65 -7.36 26.06
N LEU A 75 -11.81 -8.40 26.00
CA LEU A 75 -12.08 -9.71 26.59
C LEU A 75 -11.97 -9.71 28.12
N GLY A 76 -11.08 -8.91 28.70
CA GLY A 76 -10.92 -8.77 30.15
C GLY A 76 -12.01 -7.91 30.80
N SER A 77 -12.84 -7.21 30.01
CA SER A 77 -13.91 -6.35 30.55
C SER A 77 -15.16 -7.12 31.01
N SER A 78 -15.34 -8.38 30.58
CA SER A 78 -16.50 -9.20 30.96
C SER A 78 -16.20 -10.68 30.81
N ASP A 79 -16.52 -11.47 31.83
CA ASP A 79 -16.44 -12.95 31.78
C ASP A 79 -17.23 -13.53 30.60
N ALA A 80 -18.34 -12.89 30.21
CA ALA A 80 -19.14 -13.30 29.06
C ALA A 80 -18.40 -13.09 27.72
N ALA A 81 -17.64 -11.99 27.58
CA ALA A 81 -16.83 -11.72 26.40
C ALA A 81 -15.67 -12.72 26.30
N TYR A 82 -15.04 -13.04 27.43
CA TYR A 82 -13.98 -14.05 27.51
C TYR A 82 -14.48 -15.45 27.09
N LEU A 83 -15.62 -15.90 27.62
CA LEU A 83 -16.22 -17.19 27.26
C LEU A 83 -16.65 -17.25 25.79
N MET A 84 -17.17 -16.15 25.24
CA MET A 84 -17.52 -16.05 23.82
C MET A 84 -16.29 -16.21 22.92
N ALA A 85 -15.16 -15.59 23.28
CA ALA A 85 -13.92 -15.71 22.51
C ALA A 85 -13.32 -17.12 22.56
N ILE A 86 -13.33 -17.78 23.72
CA ILE A 86 -12.92 -19.19 23.84
C ILE A 86 -13.79 -20.08 22.94
N ASN A 87 -15.11 -19.90 22.96
CA ASN A 87 -16.02 -20.68 22.14
C ASN A 87 -15.83 -20.42 20.65
N PHE A 88 -15.50 -19.19 20.24
CA PHE A 88 -15.17 -18.87 18.85
C PHE A 88 -13.86 -19.53 18.41
N ILE A 89 -12.81 -19.43 19.22
CA ILE A 89 -11.50 -20.03 18.92
C ILE A 89 -11.60 -21.56 18.87
N ASN A 90 -12.36 -22.19 19.76
CA ASN A 90 -12.59 -23.63 19.74
C ASN A 90 -13.37 -24.11 18.51
N GLN A 91 -14.24 -23.26 17.92
CA GLN A 91 -14.94 -23.56 16.68
C GLN A 91 -14.03 -23.46 15.45
N VAL A 92 -13.08 -22.52 15.45
CA VAL A 92 -12.16 -22.32 14.32
C VAL A 92 -10.95 -23.27 14.38
N ILE A 93 -10.43 -23.55 15.58
CA ILE A 93 -9.25 -24.40 15.79
C ILE A 93 -9.53 -25.40 16.93
N PRO A 94 -10.20 -26.53 16.65
CA PRO A 94 -10.40 -27.56 17.65
C PRO A 94 -9.06 -28.20 18.03
N LYS A 95 -8.77 -28.24 19.35
CA LYS A 95 -7.64 -28.93 20.04
C LYS A 95 -6.34 -28.15 20.30
N THR A 96 -6.10 -26.97 19.74
CA THR A 96 -4.89 -26.16 20.04
C THR A 96 -5.16 -24.94 20.92
N GLY A 97 -6.43 -24.61 21.16
CA GLY A 97 -6.85 -23.42 21.90
C GLY A 97 -6.24 -23.31 23.30
N LEU A 98 -6.22 -24.38 24.09
CA LEU A 98 -5.75 -24.36 25.48
C LEU A 98 -4.27 -24.00 25.65
N LEU A 99 -3.40 -24.43 24.73
CA LEU A 99 -1.97 -24.14 24.77
C LEU A 99 -1.69 -22.68 24.38
N ILE A 100 -2.33 -22.21 23.32
CA ILE A 100 -2.22 -20.81 22.88
C ILE A 100 -2.82 -19.87 23.93
N PHE A 101 -3.95 -20.23 24.54
CA PHE A 101 -4.59 -19.43 25.60
C PHE A 101 -3.71 -19.27 26.84
N ARG A 102 -2.97 -20.30 27.23
CA ARG A 102 -2.09 -20.23 28.41
C ARG A 102 -0.91 -19.28 28.19
N GLU A 103 -0.32 -19.33 27.00
CA GLU A 103 0.74 -18.39 26.60
C GLU A 103 0.20 -16.96 26.45
N VAL A 104 -0.99 -16.80 25.88
CA VAL A 104 -1.67 -15.50 25.77
C VAL A 104 -2.01 -14.92 27.15
N GLN A 105 -2.41 -15.75 28.13
CA GLN A 105 -2.67 -15.29 29.50
C GLN A 105 -1.39 -14.88 30.23
N ALA A 106 -0.27 -15.57 30.00
CA ALA A 106 1.03 -15.20 30.54
C ALA A 106 1.52 -13.85 29.94
N ILE A 107 1.27 -13.63 28.65
CA ILE A 107 1.55 -12.36 27.98
C ILE A 107 0.57 -11.26 28.45
N SER A 108 -0.70 -11.60 28.72
CA SER A 108 -1.74 -10.67 29.21
C SER A 108 -1.36 -9.98 30.51
N GLN A 109 -0.69 -10.67 31.45
CA GLN A 109 -0.21 -10.04 32.69
C GLN A 109 0.80 -8.90 32.46
N ARG A 110 1.50 -8.90 31.32
CA ARG A 110 2.40 -7.81 30.89
C ARG A 110 1.87 -7.02 29.69
N ALA A 111 0.66 -7.33 29.21
CA ALA A 111 0.12 -6.78 27.98
C ALA A 111 -0.11 -5.27 28.07
N GLY A 112 -0.32 -4.72 29.27
CA GLY A 112 -0.38 -3.27 29.46
C GLY A 112 0.91 -2.57 29.05
N VAL A 113 2.07 -3.06 29.52
CA VAL A 113 3.38 -2.48 29.18
C VAL A 113 3.70 -2.71 27.70
N LEU A 114 3.46 -3.92 27.19
CA LEU A 114 3.68 -4.23 25.78
C LEU A 114 2.76 -3.43 24.85
N GLY A 115 1.53 -3.14 25.26
CA GLY A 115 0.59 -2.30 24.53
C GLY A 115 1.07 -0.86 24.41
N TRP A 116 1.53 -0.25 25.51
CA TRP A 116 2.11 1.10 25.48
C TRP A 116 3.39 1.16 24.66
N VAL A 117 4.29 0.17 24.80
CA VAL A 117 5.51 0.09 23.97
C VAL A 117 5.14 -0.06 22.48
N GLY A 118 4.15 -0.89 22.16
CA GLY A 118 3.59 -1.04 20.82
C GLY A 118 3.03 0.28 20.28
N LEU A 119 2.29 1.03 21.10
CA LEU A 119 1.72 2.33 20.71
C LEU A 119 2.82 3.34 20.35
N PHE A 120 3.80 3.53 21.23
CA PHE A 120 4.86 4.52 21.01
C PHE A 120 5.76 4.13 19.83
N SER A 121 6.09 2.84 19.69
CA SER A 121 6.86 2.37 18.53
C SER A 121 6.08 2.47 17.22
N LEU A 122 4.77 2.26 17.23
CA LEU A 122 3.92 2.49 16.05
C LEU A 122 3.91 3.97 15.67
N LEU A 123 3.67 4.87 16.63
CA LEU A 123 3.65 6.32 16.38
C LEU A 123 5.00 6.82 15.83
N TRP A 124 6.11 6.34 16.39
CA TRP A 124 7.44 6.63 15.89
C TRP A 124 7.63 6.15 14.45
N THR A 125 7.32 4.88 14.18
CA THR A 125 7.49 4.29 12.84
C THR A 125 6.60 4.98 11.81
N ALA A 126 5.34 5.27 12.17
CA ALA A 126 4.42 6.02 11.33
C ALA A 126 4.98 7.41 10.99
N SER A 127 5.57 8.11 11.97
CA SER A 127 6.18 9.43 11.76
C SER A 127 7.31 9.38 10.73
N VAL A 128 8.17 8.35 10.78
CA VAL A 128 9.24 8.13 9.81
C VAL A 128 8.68 7.85 8.40
N ILE A 129 7.60 7.08 8.29
CA ILE A 129 6.91 6.81 7.01
C ILE A 129 6.34 8.09 6.43
N PHE A 130 5.59 8.86 7.22
CA PHE A 130 4.99 10.11 6.77
C PHE A 130 6.05 11.12 6.33
N SER A 131 7.17 11.23 7.05
CA SER A 131 8.29 12.08 6.65
C SER A 131 8.92 11.62 5.32
N SER A 132 9.07 10.31 5.13
CA SER A 132 9.57 9.75 3.85
C SER A 132 8.60 10.01 2.71
N LEU A 133 7.29 9.94 2.97
CA LEU A 133 6.24 10.24 2.00
C LEU A 133 6.19 11.73 1.64
N GLU A 134 6.30 12.62 2.63
CA GLU A 134 6.35 14.06 2.42
C GLU A 134 7.56 14.44 1.56
N TYR A 135 8.73 13.87 1.87
CA TYR A 135 9.93 14.04 1.04
C TYR A 135 9.71 13.54 -0.39
N ALA A 136 9.04 12.39 -0.56
CA ALA A 136 8.70 11.86 -1.88
C ALA A 136 7.84 12.82 -2.70
N MET A 137 6.78 13.33 -2.08
CA MET A 137 5.86 14.24 -2.74
C MET A 137 6.56 15.54 -3.12
N GLY A 138 7.37 16.12 -2.23
CA GLY A 138 8.11 17.35 -2.50
C GLY A 138 9.24 17.21 -3.54
N VAL A 139 9.72 16.00 -3.80
CA VAL A 139 10.68 15.75 -4.88
C VAL A 139 9.99 15.49 -6.22
N VAL A 140 8.82 14.85 -6.21
CA VAL A 140 8.12 14.42 -7.44
C VAL A 140 7.18 15.49 -8.01
N PHE A 141 6.57 16.32 -7.16
CA PHE A 141 5.60 17.36 -7.53
C PHE A 141 6.15 18.77 -7.27
#